data_AF-A0A7E5VGY2-F1
#
_entry.id   AF-A0A7E5VGY2-F1
#
_cell.length_a   1.000
_cell.length_b   1.000
_cell.length_c   1.000
_cell.angle_alpha   90.00
_cell.angle_beta   90.00
_cell.angle_gamma   90.00
#
_symmetry.space_group_name_H-M   'P 1'
#
loop_
_entity.id
_entity.type
_entity.pdbx_description
1 polymer ?
#
loop_
_entity_poly.entity_id
_entity_poly.type
_entity_poly.pdbx_seq_one_letter_code
_entity_poly.pdbx_strand_id
1 'polypeptide(L)'
;MSQLSDIQKVQAKLGQTFNKRMAELEAQLTTSTAKDTVAKVAEEFRTFRELMFSMLSLLRQQISDCVHTVDIIETSHRRKALLILGLQESEVDDNVTAVNNILTKKMALTNSFHSISACYRIGARGEEHHRRLLVWFSNVADRNAVWNSKSKLRRSSIAVREAQASNLRQSTTAFRDASPLDPRWHNYR
;
A
#
# COMPACT_ATOMS: atom_id res chain seq x y z
N MET A 1 0.68 -15.44 -3.93
CA MET A 1 -0.34 -15.16 -4.95
C MET A 1 -1.43 -16.24 -5.07
N SER A 2 -1.28 -17.47 -4.55
CA SER A 2 -2.32 -18.52 -4.73
C SER A 2 -3.63 -18.28 -3.96
N GLN A 3 -3.60 -17.60 -2.81
CA GLN A 3 -4.81 -17.38 -2.00
C GLN A 3 -5.86 -16.47 -2.67
N LEU A 4 -5.44 -15.49 -3.47
CA LEU A 4 -6.34 -14.52 -4.07
C LEU A 4 -7.17 -15.13 -5.22
N SER A 5 -6.57 -16.03 -6.00
CA SER A 5 -7.30 -16.80 -7.01
C SER A 5 -8.31 -17.78 -6.41
N ASP A 6 -7.99 -18.36 -5.25
CA ASP A 6 -8.90 -19.27 -4.57
C ASP A 6 -10.10 -18.53 -3.99
N ILE A 7 -9.85 -17.34 -3.43
CA ILE A 7 -10.88 -16.41 -2.96
C ILE A 7 -11.84 -16.00 -4.09
N GLN A 8 -11.32 -15.67 -5.28
CA GLN A 8 -12.15 -15.33 -6.45
C GLN A 8 -13.03 -16.51 -6.91
N LYS A 9 -12.49 -17.74 -6.91
CA LYS A 9 -13.25 -18.95 -7.23
C LYS A 9 -14.38 -19.18 -6.23
N VAL A 10 -14.11 -18.99 -4.94
CA VAL A 10 -15.12 -19.11 -3.88
C VAL A 10 -16.22 -18.05 -4.07
N GLN A 11 -15.87 -16.80 -4.39
CA GLN A 11 -16.86 -15.76 -4.69
C GLN A 11 -17.73 -16.10 -5.90
N ALA A 12 -17.14 -16.54 -7.01
CA ALA A 12 -17.87 -16.90 -8.21
C ALA A 12 -18.86 -18.05 -7.95
N LYS A 13 -18.40 -19.08 -7.21
CA LYS A 13 -19.24 -20.21 -6.79
C LYS A 13 -20.38 -19.76 -5.88
N LEU A 14 -20.11 -18.85 -4.94
CA LEU A 14 -21.12 -18.32 -4.03
C LEU A 14 -22.18 -17.48 -4.77
N GLY A 15 -21.76 -16.63 -5.71
CA GLY A 15 -22.66 -15.84 -6.55
C GLY A 15 -23.56 -16.70 -7.43
N GLN A 16 -23.03 -17.76 -8.03
CA GLN A 16 -23.83 -18.74 -8.76
C GLN A 16 -24.85 -19.45 -7.86
N THR A 17 -24.44 -19.82 -6.64
CA THR A 17 -25.33 -20.47 -5.66
C THR A 17 -26.45 -19.54 -5.21
N PHE A 18 -26.14 -18.25 -4.99
CA PHE A 18 -27.12 -17.22 -4.64
C PHE A 18 -28.14 -17.00 -5.74
N ASN A 19 -27.69 -16.76 -6.98
CA ASN A 19 -28.59 -16.53 -8.12
C ASN A 19 -29.53 -17.72 -8.35
N LYS A 20 -29.00 -18.95 -8.21
CA LYS A 20 -29.80 -20.16 -8.32
C LYS A 20 -30.87 -20.25 -7.24
N ARG A 21 -30.51 -20.02 -5.97
CA ARG A 21 -31.45 -20.07 -4.84
C ARG A 21 -32.50 -18.96 -4.89
N MET A 22 -32.15 -17.76 -5.38
CA MET A 22 -33.12 -16.69 -5.56
C MET A 22 -34.12 -17.00 -6.67
N ALA A 23 -33.67 -17.53 -7.81
CA ALA A 23 -34.56 -17.98 -8.88
C ALA A 23 -35.51 -19.10 -8.41
N GLU A 24 -35.01 -20.04 -7.59
CA GLU A 24 -35.83 -21.10 -6.98
C GLU A 24 -36.88 -20.55 -6.00
N LEU A 25 -36.54 -19.53 -5.21
CA LEU A 25 -37.47 -18.85 -4.30
C LEU A 25 -38.55 -18.05 -5.05
N GLU A 26 -38.17 -17.30 -6.09
CA GLU A 26 -39.11 -16.54 -6.93
C GLU A 26 -40.12 -17.46 -7.64
N ALA A 27 -39.65 -18.60 -8.15
CA ALA A 27 -40.50 -19.61 -8.78
C ALA A 27 -41.51 -20.25 -7.80
N GLN A 28 -41.14 -20.40 -6.52
CA GLN A 28 -42.03 -20.97 -5.50
C GLN A 28 -43.04 -19.97 -4.96
N LEU A 29 -42.68 -18.69 -4.85
CA LEU A 29 -43.59 -17.61 -4.46
C LEU A 29 -44.72 -17.40 -5.47
N THR A 30 -44.48 -17.69 -6.75
CA THR A 30 -45.47 -17.55 -7.82
C THR A 30 -46.45 -18.73 -7.92
N THR A 31 -46.19 -19.87 -7.25
CA THR A 31 -46.94 -21.13 -7.46
C THR A 31 -47.64 -21.72 -6.22
N SER A 32 -47.50 -21.16 -5.01
CA SER A 32 -47.89 -21.84 -3.75
C SER A 32 -49.27 -21.47 -3.13
N THR A 33 -49.93 -22.45 -2.48
CA THR A 33 -51.17 -22.35 -1.66
C THR A 33 -50.91 -22.54 -0.15
N ALA A 34 -51.69 -21.87 0.70
CA ALA A 34 -51.29 -21.22 1.97
C ALA A 34 -50.89 -22.03 3.23
N LYS A 35 -50.93 -23.38 3.29
CA LYS A 35 -50.69 -24.13 4.55
C LYS A 35 -49.40 -24.95 4.62
N ASP A 36 -48.98 -25.58 3.51
CA ASP A 36 -47.62 -26.18 3.40
C ASP A 36 -46.53 -25.13 3.19
N THR A 37 -46.93 -23.89 2.86
CA THR A 37 -46.04 -22.78 2.55
C THR A 37 -45.22 -22.31 3.75
N VAL A 38 -45.80 -22.29 4.95
CA VAL A 38 -45.17 -21.61 6.10
C VAL A 38 -43.96 -22.37 6.63
N ALA A 39 -44.06 -23.69 6.78
CA ALA A 39 -42.94 -24.52 7.24
C ALA A 39 -41.80 -24.55 6.21
N LYS A 40 -42.15 -24.66 4.93
CA LYS A 40 -41.18 -24.67 3.82
C LYS A 40 -40.47 -23.32 3.67
N VAL A 41 -41.21 -22.21 3.75
CA VAL A 41 -40.65 -20.85 3.75
C VAL A 41 -39.76 -20.61 4.97
N ALA A 42 -40.10 -21.15 6.14
CA ALA A 42 -39.25 -21.04 7.34
C ALA A 42 -37.90 -21.77 7.16
N GLU A 43 -37.90 -22.94 6.52
CA GLU A 43 -36.68 -23.70 6.22
C GLU A 43 -35.83 -23.02 5.14
N GLU A 44 -36.46 -22.49 4.09
CA GLU A 44 -35.79 -21.72 3.04
C GLU A 44 -35.19 -20.42 3.60
N PHE A 45 -35.92 -19.71 4.45
CA PHE A 45 -35.43 -18.51 5.12
C PHE A 45 -34.22 -18.83 6.02
N ARG A 46 -34.26 -19.95 6.74
CA ARG A 46 -33.12 -20.39 7.55
C ARG A 46 -31.89 -20.69 6.69
N THR A 47 -32.08 -21.40 5.59
CA THR A 47 -31.01 -21.73 4.63
C THR A 47 -30.42 -20.46 4.00
N PHE A 48 -31.28 -19.52 3.60
CA PHE A 48 -30.87 -18.21 3.06
C PHE A 48 -30.09 -17.39 4.09
N ARG A 49 -30.58 -17.35 5.33
CA ARG A 49 -29.91 -16.66 6.45
C ARG A 49 -28.51 -17.22 6.68
N GLU A 50 -28.36 -18.55 6.72
CA GLU A 50 -27.04 -19.21 6.87
C GLU A 50 -26.09 -18.89 5.71
N LEU A 51 -26.60 -18.85 4.47
CA LEU A 51 -25.84 -18.45 3.30
C LEU A 51 -25.41 -16.97 3.37
N MET A 52 -26.30 -16.08 3.80
CA MET A 52 -26.00 -14.65 3.99
C MET A 52 -24.92 -14.43 5.06
N PHE A 53 -25.00 -15.12 6.20
CA PHE A 53 -23.95 -15.06 7.22
C PHE A 53 -22.61 -15.60 6.71
N SER A 54 -22.63 -16.68 5.92
CA SER A 54 -21.43 -17.23 5.28
C SER A 54 -20.80 -16.21 4.32
N MET A 55 -21.62 -15.51 3.52
CA MET A 55 -21.15 -14.46 2.61
C MET A 55 -20.54 -13.27 3.36
N LEU A 56 -21.21 -12.79 4.41
CA LEU A 56 -20.70 -11.70 5.24
C LEU A 56 -19.39 -12.07 5.94
N SER A 57 -19.27 -13.31 6.40
CA SER A 57 -18.03 -13.83 6.99
C SER A 57 -16.89 -13.85 5.97
N LEU A 58 -17.17 -14.31 4.75
CA LEU A 58 -16.18 -14.33 3.68
C LEU A 58 -15.72 -12.91 3.29
N LEU A 59 -16.65 -11.97 3.13
CA LEU A 59 -16.32 -10.56 2.83
C LEU A 59 -15.44 -9.94 3.93
N ARG A 60 -15.75 -10.21 5.20
CA ARG A 60 -14.92 -9.76 6.32
C ARG A 60 -13.51 -10.34 6.26
N GLN A 61 -13.40 -11.64 5.95
CA GLN A 61 -12.09 -12.29 5.77
C GLN A 61 -11.30 -11.64 4.64
N GLN A 62 -11.93 -11.38 3.50
CA GLN A 62 -11.27 -10.74 2.35
C GLN A 62 -10.77 -9.33 2.66
N ILE A 63 -11.56 -8.53 3.38
CA ILE A 63 -11.14 -7.20 3.81
C ILE A 63 -9.92 -7.32 4.74
N SER A 64 -9.94 -8.27 5.68
CA SER A 64 -8.81 -8.53 6.57
C SER A 64 -7.54 -8.93 5.80
N ASP A 65 -7.65 -9.85 4.85
CA ASP A 65 -6.52 -10.32 4.04
C ASP A 65 -5.95 -9.20 3.14
N CYS A 66 -6.84 -8.35 2.61
CA CYS A 66 -6.46 -7.18 1.82
C CYS A 66 -5.67 -6.17 2.68
N VAL A 67 -6.19 -5.82 3.86
CA VAL A 67 -5.49 -4.93 4.80
C VAL A 67 -4.11 -5.48 5.15
N HIS A 68 -4.02 -6.76 5.47
CA HIS A 68 -2.74 -7.40 5.79
C HIS A 68 -1.75 -7.39 4.60
N THR A 69 -2.24 -7.62 3.39
CA THR A 69 -1.40 -7.57 2.18
C THR A 69 -0.88 -6.15 1.92
N VAL A 70 -1.74 -5.15 2.09
CA VAL A 70 -1.33 -3.73 2.01
C VAL A 70 -0.25 -3.42 3.04
N ASP A 71 -0.41 -3.87 4.28
CA ASP A 71 0.58 -3.65 5.34
C ASP A 71 1.95 -4.30 5.02
N ILE A 72 1.95 -5.50 4.43
CA ILE A 72 3.17 -6.17 3.97
C ILE A 72 3.85 -5.33 2.88
N ILE A 73 3.10 -4.88 1.88
CA ILE A 73 3.63 -4.09 0.76
C ILE A 73 4.17 -2.75 1.28
N GLU A 74 3.40 -2.03 2.10
CA GLU A 74 3.82 -0.78 2.72
C GLU A 74 5.08 -0.98 3.56
N THR A 75 5.14 -2.05 4.36
CA THR A 75 6.31 -2.35 5.22
C THR A 75 7.53 -2.72 4.38
N SER A 76 7.37 -3.53 3.34
CA SER A 76 8.45 -3.90 2.42
C SER A 76 9.04 -2.67 1.72
N HIS A 77 8.17 -1.78 1.24
CA HIS A 77 8.56 -0.53 0.60
C HIS A 77 9.23 0.43 1.60
N ARG A 78 8.67 0.57 2.81
CA ARG A 78 9.21 1.42 3.89
C ARG A 78 10.59 0.98 4.36
N ARG A 79 10.87 -0.33 4.41
CA ARG A 79 12.18 -0.86 4.81
C ARG A 79 13.32 -0.36 3.93
N LYS A 80 13.03 -0.05 2.65
CA LYS A 80 13.99 0.50 1.69
C LYS A 80 14.09 2.02 1.71
N ALA A 81 13.38 2.71 2.61
CA ALA A 81 13.31 4.17 2.61
C ALA A 81 14.00 4.79 3.84
N LEU A 82 14.65 5.93 3.64
CA LEU A 82 15.19 6.78 4.70
C LEU A 82 14.77 8.23 4.51
N LEU A 83 14.67 8.95 5.62
CA LEU A 83 14.47 10.38 5.66
C LEU A 83 15.78 11.09 5.90
N ILE A 84 16.11 12.06 5.04
CA ILE A 84 17.23 12.98 5.19
C ILE A 84 16.68 14.35 5.54
N LEU A 85 17.17 14.93 6.63
CA LEU A 85 16.77 16.23 7.14
C LEU A 85 17.95 17.20 7.09
N GLY A 86 17.65 18.50 7.04
CA GLY A 86 18.67 19.56 7.10
C GLY A 86 19.43 19.78 5.79
N LEU A 87 18.93 19.24 4.67
CA LEU A 87 19.49 19.54 3.36
C LEU A 87 18.86 20.82 2.80
N GLN A 88 19.69 21.82 2.49
CA GLN A 88 19.25 23.06 1.86
C GLN A 88 18.45 22.78 0.58
N GLU A 89 17.43 23.59 0.34
CA GLU A 89 16.68 23.55 -0.91
C GLU A 89 17.41 24.41 -1.93
N SER A 90 17.86 23.79 -3.01
CA SER A 90 18.39 24.46 -4.19
C SER A 90 17.36 24.29 -5.31
N GLU A 91 17.07 25.36 -6.04
CA GLU A 91 16.20 25.29 -7.23
C GLU A 91 16.94 24.72 -8.44
N VAL A 92 18.27 24.63 -8.38
CA VAL A 92 19.14 24.27 -9.49
C VAL A 92 19.54 22.79 -9.45
N ASP A 93 19.63 22.20 -8.25
CA ASP A 93 20.13 20.83 -8.09
C ASP A 93 19.02 19.79 -8.04
N ASP A 94 19.19 18.72 -8.82
CA ASP A 94 18.39 17.50 -8.68
C ASP A 94 18.57 16.90 -7.28
N ASN A 95 17.46 16.50 -6.65
CA ASN A 95 17.44 15.89 -5.32
C ASN A 95 18.31 14.63 -5.26
N VAL A 96 18.37 13.84 -6.33
CA VAL A 96 19.21 12.63 -6.38
C VAL A 96 20.69 13.01 -6.33
N THR A 97 21.11 14.02 -7.10
CA THR A 97 22.49 14.53 -7.11
C THR A 97 22.88 15.08 -5.75
N ALA A 98 22.00 15.85 -5.10
CA ALA A 98 22.24 16.40 -3.77
C ALA A 98 22.43 15.28 -2.72
N VAL A 99 21.61 14.23 -2.77
CA VAL A 99 21.76 13.06 -1.90
C VAL A 99 23.05 12.30 -2.21
N ASN A 100 23.34 12.04 -3.48
CA ASN A 100 24.56 11.32 -3.88
C ASN A 100 25.82 12.07 -3.42
N ASN A 101 25.84 13.40 -3.47
CA ASN A 101 26.92 14.22 -2.93
C ASN A 101 27.12 14.01 -1.41
N ILE A 102 26.04 13.85 -0.63
CA ILE A 102 26.13 13.55 0.80
C ILE A 102 26.71 12.14 1.00
N LEU A 103 26.19 11.15 0.28
CA LEU A 103 26.60 9.75 0.44
C LEU A 103 28.09 9.56 0.09
N THR A 104 28.54 10.18 -1.01
CA THR A 104 29.93 10.12 -1.46
C THR A 104 30.85 10.97 -0.58
N LYS A 105 30.58 12.27 -0.42
CA LYS A 105 31.50 13.20 0.25
C LYS A 105 31.49 13.10 1.77
N LYS A 106 30.32 12.89 2.39
CA LYS A 106 30.19 12.88 3.87
C LYS A 106 30.19 11.47 4.46
N MET A 107 29.74 10.47 3.70
CA MET A 107 29.64 9.09 4.22
C MET A 107 30.69 8.13 3.63
N ALA A 108 31.44 8.58 2.61
CA ALA A 108 32.45 7.80 1.89
C ALA A 108 31.88 6.49 1.32
N LEU A 109 30.64 6.54 0.82
CA LEU A 109 30.00 5.43 0.13
C LEU A 109 30.25 5.58 -1.37
N THR A 110 30.87 4.57 -1.98
CA THR A 110 31.16 4.53 -3.42
C THR A 110 29.92 4.06 -4.19
N ASN A 111 29.74 4.56 -5.42
CA ASN A 111 28.68 4.14 -6.36
C ASN A 111 27.23 4.28 -5.85
N SER A 112 26.97 5.24 -4.95
CA SER A 112 25.65 5.39 -4.34
C SER A 112 24.54 5.85 -5.30
N PHE A 113 24.87 6.37 -6.48
CA PHE A 113 23.87 6.84 -7.43
C PHE A 113 22.93 5.73 -7.92
N HIS A 114 23.47 4.55 -8.25
CA HIS A 114 22.67 3.40 -8.70
C HIS A 114 21.86 2.73 -7.58
N SER A 115 22.23 3.00 -6.33
CA SER A 115 21.53 2.48 -5.16
C SER A 115 20.24 3.25 -4.86
N ILE A 116 20.07 4.46 -5.42
CA ILE A 116 18.89 5.30 -5.21
C ILE A 116 17.88 5.00 -6.32
N SER A 117 16.72 4.48 -5.91
CA SER A 117 15.60 4.24 -6.82
C SER A 117 14.76 5.49 -7.03
N ALA A 118 14.56 6.30 -5.98
CA ALA A 118 13.78 7.53 -6.06
C ALA A 118 14.09 8.47 -4.89
N CYS A 119 13.87 9.77 -5.09
CA CYS A 119 14.17 10.80 -4.10
C CYS A 119 13.19 11.97 -4.20
N TYR A 120 12.49 12.31 -3.11
CA TYR A 120 11.44 13.34 -3.12
C TYR A 120 11.45 14.20 -1.87
N ARG A 121 11.12 15.49 -2.02
CA ARG A 121 10.91 16.42 -0.90
C ARG A 121 9.50 16.23 -0.34
N ILE A 122 9.38 16.23 0.98
CA ILE A 122 8.11 16.06 1.69
C ILE A 122 7.89 17.22 2.66
N GLY A 123 6.65 17.72 2.66
CA GLY A 123 6.19 18.83 3.48
C GLY A 123 5.88 20.07 2.66
N ALA A 124 5.22 21.03 3.29
CA ALA A 124 5.00 22.35 2.70
C ALA A 124 6.34 23.08 2.56
N ARG A 125 6.47 23.87 1.48
CA ARG A 125 7.61 24.78 1.33
C ARG A 125 7.44 25.89 2.36
N GLY A 126 8.39 26.01 3.28
CA GLY A 126 8.41 27.04 4.31
C GLY A 126 9.72 27.82 4.27
N GLU A 127 9.66 29.10 4.62
CA GLU A 127 10.85 29.96 4.66
C GLU A 127 11.79 29.62 5.83
N GLU A 128 11.22 29.10 6.92
CA GLU A 128 11.96 28.88 8.18
C GLU A 128 12.69 27.52 8.22
N HIS A 129 12.21 26.52 7.47
CA HIS A 129 12.73 25.14 7.54
C HIS A 129 12.80 24.46 6.17
N HIS A 130 13.94 23.80 5.90
CA HIS A 130 14.09 22.98 4.70
C HIS A 130 13.24 21.70 4.78
N ARG A 131 12.53 21.37 3.68
CA ARG A 131 11.73 20.15 3.58
C ARG A 131 12.61 18.92 3.68
N ARG A 132 12.02 17.87 4.27
CA ARG A 132 12.69 16.58 4.44
C ARG A 132 12.78 15.89 3.09
N LEU A 133 13.83 15.13 2.85
CA LEU A 133 13.98 14.27 1.68
C LEU A 133 13.67 12.83 2.05
N LEU A 134 12.74 12.21 1.34
CA LEU A 134 12.51 10.78 1.38
C LEU A 134 13.28 10.13 0.24
N VAL A 135 14.18 9.22 0.60
CA VAL A 135 15.06 8.53 -0.35
C VAL A 135 14.72 7.05 -0.30
N TRP A 136 14.40 6.50 -1.46
CA TRP A 136 14.21 5.07 -1.66
C TRP A 136 15.45 4.45 -2.27
N PHE A 137 15.88 3.35 -1.67
CA PHE A 137 16.98 2.55 -2.17
C PHE A 137 16.47 1.34 -2.96
N SER A 138 17.25 0.89 -3.93
CA SER A 138 16.94 -0.27 -4.77
C SER A 138 16.75 -1.53 -3.91
N ASN A 139 17.59 -1.70 -2.88
CA ASN A 139 17.53 -2.82 -1.95
C ASN A 139 17.77 -2.38 -0.49
N VAL A 140 17.49 -3.29 0.45
CA VAL A 140 17.63 -3.03 1.89
C VAL A 140 19.10 -2.98 2.33
N ALA A 141 20.01 -3.65 1.62
CA ALA A 141 21.43 -3.64 1.93
C ALA A 141 22.05 -2.25 1.73
N ASP A 142 21.73 -1.59 0.62
CA ASP A 142 22.15 -0.22 0.31
C ASP A 142 21.62 0.76 1.36
N ARG A 143 20.33 0.65 1.68
CA ARG A 143 19.69 1.43 2.75
C ARG A 143 20.42 1.23 4.08
N ASN A 144 20.78 0.00 4.42
CA ASN A 144 21.47 -0.32 5.67
C ASN A 144 22.92 0.19 5.68
N ALA A 145 23.62 0.19 4.55
CA ALA A 145 24.96 0.78 4.44
C ALA A 145 24.94 2.28 4.77
N VAL A 146 23.94 3.00 4.25
CA VAL A 146 23.69 4.41 4.58
C VAL A 146 23.33 4.57 6.06
N TRP A 147 22.40 3.76 6.57
CA TRP A 147 21.98 3.83 7.97
C TRP A 147 23.13 3.60 8.95
N ASN A 148 23.99 2.61 8.69
CA ASN A 148 25.13 2.28 9.53
C ASN A 148 26.22 3.37 9.47
N SER A 149 26.33 4.06 8.34
CA SER A 149 27.28 5.16 8.15
C SER A 149 26.79 6.51 8.69
N LYS A 150 25.56 6.60 9.24
CA LYS A 150 24.96 7.86 9.71
C LYS A 150 25.75 8.56 10.82
N SER A 151 26.58 7.83 11.57
CA SER A 151 27.44 8.40 12.61
C SER A 151 28.43 9.43 12.05
N LYS A 152 28.85 9.27 10.79
CA LYS A 152 29.72 10.23 10.07
C LYS A 152 29.06 11.60 9.86
N LEU A 153 27.73 11.67 9.97
CA LEU A 153 26.97 12.91 9.82
C LEU A 153 26.76 13.67 11.14
N ARG A 154 27.21 13.14 12.30
CA ARG A 154 26.96 13.74 13.63
C ARG A 154 27.45 15.18 13.78
N ARG A 155 28.51 15.58 13.07
CA ARG A 155 29.06 16.95 13.10
C ARG A 155 28.48 17.86 12.01
N SER A 156 27.49 17.36 11.27
CA SER A 156 26.82 18.12 10.20
C SER A 156 25.40 18.51 10.62
N SER A 157 24.85 19.53 9.98
CA SER A 157 23.42 19.89 10.10
C SER A 157 22.47 18.86 9.49
N ILE A 158 23.00 17.79 8.89
CA ILE A 158 22.23 16.76 8.18
C ILE A 158 21.98 15.58 9.11
N ALA A 159 20.72 15.14 9.18
CA ALA A 159 20.33 13.98 9.96
C ALA A 159 19.63 12.93 9.09
N VAL A 160 19.87 11.65 9.39
CA VAL A 160 19.20 10.52 8.74
C VAL A 160 18.30 9.81 9.75
N ARG A 161 17.03 9.62 9.38
CA ARG A 161 16.00 8.96 10.19
C ARG A 161 15.31 7.86 9.41
N GLU A 162 14.69 6.92 10.11
CA GLU A 162 13.83 5.93 9.47
C GLU A 162 12.57 6.61 8.92
N ALA A 163 12.15 6.19 7.74
CA ALA A 163 10.87 6.60 7.20
C ALA A 163 9.73 5.87 7.94
N GLN A 164 8.80 6.63 8.49
CA GLN A 164 7.54 6.08 9.02
C GLN A 164 6.46 6.04 7.93
N ALA A 165 5.43 5.20 8.11
CA ALA A 165 4.33 5.04 7.15
C ALA A 165 3.63 6.37 6.81
N SER A 166 3.48 7.28 7.78
CA SER A 166 2.92 8.62 7.58
C SER A 166 3.69 9.46 6.56
N ASN A 167 5.02 9.33 6.52
CA ASN A 167 5.85 10.07 5.57
C ASN A 167 5.68 9.54 4.14
N LEU A 168 5.53 8.22 3.98
CA LEU A 168 5.27 7.62 2.66
C LEU A 168 3.93 8.11 2.09
N ARG A 169 2.91 8.20 2.93
CA ARG A 169 1.59 8.73 2.51
C ARG A 169 1.68 10.18 2.06
N GLN A 170 2.45 11.02 2.76
CA GLN A 170 2.68 12.41 2.36
C GLN A 170 3.43 12.55 1.03
N SER A 171 4.39 11.67 0.74
CA SER A 171 5.03 11.66 -0.59
C SER A 171 4.06 11.24 -1.69
N THR A 172 3.16 10.29 -1.44
CA THR A 172 2.14 9.89 -2.44
C THR A 172 1.18 11.04 -2.74
N THR A 173 0.79 11.83 -1.73
CA THR A 173 -0.01 13.05 -1.93
C THR A 173 0.76 14.10 -2.71
N ALA A 174 1.99 14.44 -2.28
CA ALA A 174 2.82 15.43 -2.97
C ALA A 174 3.14 15.03 -4.43
N PHE A 175 3.25 13.73 -4.70
CA PHE A 175 3.47 13.19 -6.04
C PHE A 175 2.22 13.27 -6.93
N ARG A 176 1.04 12.99 -6.35
CA ARG A 176 -0.26 13.11 -7.04
C ARG A 176 -0.59 14.56 -7.42
N ASP A 177 -0.20 15.52 -6.59
CA ASP A 177 -0.36 16.94 -6.86
C ASP A 177 0.68 17.46 -7.88
N ALA A 178 1.82 16.79 -8.02
CA ALA A 178 2.91 17.19 -8.93
C ALA A 178 2.88 16.53 -10.32
N SER A 179 2.06 15.50 -10.56
CA SER A 179 2.01 14.78 -11.85
C SER A 179 0.67 14.12 -12.13
N PRO A 180 -0.22 14.73 -12.94
CA PRO A 180 -1.48 14.11 -13.32
C PRO A 180 -1.34 12.96 -14.34
N LEU A 181 -0.20 12.80 -15.03
CA LEU A 181 -0.07 11.91 -16.21
C LEU A 181 1.37 11.39 -16.45
N ASP A 182 1.95 10.56 -15.57
CA ASP A 182 3.18 9.79 -15.92
C ASP A 182 2.87 8.28 -16.07
N PRO A 183 3.00 7.69 -17.28
CA PRO A 183 2.71 6.29 -17.58
C PRO A 183 3.73 5.28 -17.03
N ARG A 184 4.79 5.71 -16.33
CA ARG A 184 5.83 4.82 -15.78
C ARG A 184 5.36 3.91 -14.62
N TRP A 185 4.13 4.08 -14.14
CA TRP A 185 3.50 3.18 -13.16
C TRP A 185 2.96 1.87 -13.76
N HIS A 186 2.97 1.68 -15.08
CA HIS A 186 2.55 0.40 -15.68
C HIS A 186 3.53 -0.76 -15.47
N ASN A 187 4.73 -0.51 -14.95
CA ASN A 187 5.76 -1.53 -14.75
C ASN A 187 5.92 -2.03 -13.29
N TYR A 188 5.04 -1.62 -12.38
CA TYR A 188 5.00 -2.13 -11.00
C TYR A 188 3.63 -2.72 -10.64
N ARG A 189 3.11 -3.58 -11.53
CA ARG A 189 2.05 -4.55 -11.20
C ARG A 189 2.62 -5.96 -11.22
#